data_AF-A0A7W0JLX6-F1
#
_entry.id   AF-A0A7W0JLX6-F1
#
_cell.length_a   1.000
_cell.length_b   1.000
_cell.length_c   1.000
_cell.angle_alpha   90.00
_cell.angle_beta   90.00
_cell.angle_gamma   90.00
#
_symmetry.space_group_name_H-M   'P 1'
#
loop_
_entity.id
_entity.type
_entity.pdbx_description
1 polymer ?
#
loop_
_entity_poly.entity_id
_entity_poly.type
_entity_poly.pdbx_seq_one_letter_code
_entity_poly.pdbx_strand_id
1 'polypeptide(L)'
;MLERNGLVGGTLYVFRSNNLAQNSESTFLSGSLQGEWVSLGNVSSLTDVQLEAASDAVNAMIFARPEDGAFNPNEANEYFFVTTGEGTGNALGRLYSLELTGRDSTGPANLTIEYNADTVIAAGGDIAISPDNIDASRDYLMINEDGTTTSRRVMASKNRDGSIWRFDLDRNGVDVSSALRVAELNQPGRDRIPVLPGVWETSGIIDTAELFGKDTWLFDVQAHSPTTTPRPNTVEDGQLLLLVGPNDKNDRDDDN
;
A
#
# COMPACT_ATOMS: atom_id res chain seq x y z
N MET A 1 -27.03 -7.76 4.06
CA MET A 1 -26.22 -6.51 4.01
C MET A 1 -25.46 -6.41 2.69
N LEU A 2 -24.86 -7.51 2.19
CA LEU A 2 -24.17 -7.55 0.88
C LEU A 2 -25.07 -7.28 -0.33
N GLU A 3 -26.26 -7.88 -0.41
CA GLU A 3 -27.19 -7.70 -1.55
C GLU A 3 -27.62 -6.24 -1.74
N ARG A 4 -27.90 -5.52 -0.65
CA ARG A 4 -28.32 -4.11 -0.70
C ARG A 4 -27.21 -3.19 -1.22
N ASN A 5 -25.95 -3.62 -1.09
CA ASN A 5 -24.77 -2.88 -1.55
C ASN A 5 -24.28 -3.37 -2.92
N GLY A 6 -25.03 -4.25 -3.60
CA GLY A 6 -24.66 -4.77 -4.92
C GLY A 6 -23.50 -5.76 -4.92
N LEU A 7 -23.12 -6.31 -3.76
CA LEU A 7 -21.97 -7.21 -3.60
C LEU A 7 -22.34 -8.70 -3.76
N VAL A 8 -23.43 -8.99 -4.48
CA VAL A 8 -23.90 -10.37 -4.74
C VAL A 8 -24.20 -10.53 -6.23
N GLY A 9 -23.85 -11.69 -6.79
CA GLY A 9 -24.09 -12.00 -8.20
C GLY A 9 -23.11 -11.32 -9.16
N GLY A 10 -21.97 -10.85 -8.65
CA GLY A 10 -20.89 -10.28 -9.44
C GLY A 10 -20.00 -11.34 -10.11
N THR A 11 -19.04 -10.84 -10.88
CA THR A 11 -18.01 -11.61 -11.55
C THR A 11 -16.67 -11.24 -10.96
N LEU A 12 -15.85 -12.22 -10.60
CA LEU A 12 -14.47 -11.97 -10.19
C LEU A 12 -13.55 -11.91 -11.41
N TYR A 13 -12.64 -10.93 -11.43
CA TYR A 13 -11.61 -10.78 -12.43
C TYR A 13 -10.23 -10.79 -11.76
N VAL A 14 -9.24 -11.30 -12.49
CA VAL A 14 -7.82 -11.28 -12.08
C VAL A 14 -7.00 -10.60 -13.15
N PHE A 15 -5.96 -9.86 -12.74
CA PHE A 15 -5.04 -9.23 -13.67
C PHE A 15 -4.06 -10.26 -14.24
N ARG A 16 -3.80 -10.20 -15.54
CA ARG A 16 -2.75 -10.97 -16.21
C ARG A 16 -1.95 -10.05 -17.12
N SER A 17 -0.63 -10.12 -17.04
CA SER A 17 0.26 -9.44 -17.97
C SER A 17 0.14 -10.04 -19.38
N ASN A 18 0.09 -9.17 -20.39
CA ASN A 18 0.13 -9.59 -21.79
C ASN A 18 1.49 -10.22 -22.16
N ASN A 19 2.54 -9.95 -21.38
CA ASN A 19 3.83 -10.62 -21.47
C ASN A 19 3.97 -11.63 -20.32
N LEU A 20 3.70 -12.90 -20.61
CA LEU A 20 3.80 -13.98 -19.61
C LEU A 20 5.19 -14.16 -19.00
N ALA A 21 6.25 -13.68 -19.66
CA ALA A 21 7.60 -13.68 -19.10
C ALA A 21 7.79 -12.63 -17.98
N GLN A 22 6.82 -11.73 -17.80
CA GLN A 22 6.78 -10.67 -16.78
C GLN A 22 5.47 -10.74 -15.97
N ASN A 23 4.89 -11.94 -15.79
CA ASN A 23 3.60 -12.14 -15.10
C ASN A 23 3.76 -12.49 -13.61
N SER A 24 4.81 -11.96 -12.98
CA SER A 24 5.04 -12.07 -11.54
C SER A 24 5.98 -10.96 -11.08
N GLU A 25 5.92 -10.60 -9.81
CA GLU A 25 6.89 -9.66 -9.24
C GLU A 25 8.34 -10.16 -9.26
N SER A 26 8.54 -11.47 -9.34
CA SER A 26 9.87 -12.09 -9.49
C SER A 26 10.51 -11.91 -10.85
N THR A 27 9.72 -11.50 -11.86
CA THR A 27 10.17 -11.34 -13.25
C THR A 27 9.95 -9.91 -13.78
N PHE A 28 8.90 -9.22 -13.31
CA PHE A 28 8.67 -7.81 -13.55
C PHE A 28 9.30 -6.98 -12.44
N LEU A 29 10.50 -6.45 -12.70
CA LEU A 29 11.33 -5.77 -11.67
C LEU A 29 11.28 -4.24 -11.73
N SER A 30 10.91 -3.67 -12.88
CA SER A 30 10.81 -2.22 -13.10
C SER A 30 10.00 -1.89 -14.36
N GLY A 31 9.60 -0.62 -14.47
CA GLY A 31 8.92 -0.07 -15.63
C GLY A 31 7.41 -0.31 -15.63
N SER A 32 6.83 -0.38 -16.83
CA SER A 32 5.40 -0.58 -17.04
C SER A 32 5.14 -1.77 -17.96
N LEU A 33 3.99 -2.42 -17.78
CA LEU A 33 3.49 -3.46 -18.68
C LEU A 33 1.99 -3.32 -18.91
N GLN A 34 1.55 -3.79 -20.08
CA GLN A 34 0.13 -3.91 -20.37
C GLN A 34 -0.38 -5.26 -19.87
N GLY A 35 -1.61 -5.27 -19.38
CA GLY A 35 -2.33 -6.48 -19.04
C GLY A 35 -3.81 -6.42 -19.36
N GLU A 36 -4.48 -7.50 -18.98
CA GLU A 36 -5.90 -7.74 -19.20
C GLU A 36 -6.55 -8.28 -17.93
N TRP A 37 -7.86 -8.06 -17.81
CA TRP A 37 -8.68 -8.62 -16.75
C TRP A 37 -9.32 -9.93 -17.23
N VAL A 38 -8.91 -11.05 -16.65
CA VAL A 38 -9.45 -12.36 -16.99
C VAL A 38 -10.57 -12.72 -16.03
N SER A 39 -11.75 -12.99 -16.57
CA SER A 39 -12.92 -13.38 -15.78
C SER A 39 -12.77 -14.80 -15.23
N LEU A 40 -13.01 -14.96 -13.92
CA LEU A 40 -13.24 -16.27 -13.28
C LEU A 40 -14.73 -16.62 -13.18
N GLY A 41 -15.62 -15.75 -13.67
CA GLY A 41 -17.06 -15.90 -13.53
C GLY A 41 -17.54 -15.70 -12.10
N ASN A 42 -18.60 -16.42 -11.73
CA ASN A 42 -19.10 -16.45 -10.35
C ASN A 42 -18.31 -17.47 -9.52
N VAL A 43 -17.56 -16.98 -8.54
CA VAL A 43 -16.71 -17.79 -7.65
C VAL A 43 -17.33 -18.02 -6.27
N SER A 44 -18.61 -17.66 -6.05
CA SER A 44 -19.24 -17.66 -4.72
C SER A 44 -19.31 -19.03 -4.03
N SER A 45 -19.09 -20.11 -4.77
CA SER A 45 -19.09 -21.48 -4.25
C SER A 45 -17.68 -22.08 -4.10
N LEU A 46 -16.63 -21.35 -4.49
CA LEU A 46 -15.25 -21.84 -4.41
C LEU A 46 -14.71 -21.64 -2.99
N THR A 47 -13.93 -22.61 -2.50
CA THR A 47 -13.05 -22.39 -1.34
C THR A 47 -11.84 -21.55 -1.73
N ASP A 48 -11.06 -21.08 -0.76
CA ASP A 48 -9.77 -20.42 -0.97
C ASP A 48 -8.83 -21.23 -1.89
N VAL A 49 -8.63 -22.52 -1.61
CA VAL A 49 -7.80 -23.42 -2.43
C VAL A 49 -8.33 -23.58 -3.85
N GLN A 50 -9.66 -23.64 -4.02
CA GLN A 50 -10.27 -23.76 -5.34
C GLN A 50 -10.18 -22.45 -6.14
N LEU A 51 -10.29 -21.32 -5.46
CA LEU A 51 -10.14 -20.00 -6.06
C LEU A 51 -8.69 -19.77 -6.51
N GLU A 52 -7.71 -20.13 -5.68
CA GLU A 52 -6.29 -20.08 -6.05
C GLU A 52 -6.03 -20.93 -7.31
N ALA A 53 -6.49 -22.18 -7.33
CA ALA A 53 -6.33 -23.04 -8.49
C ALA A 53 -7.03 -22.51 -9.76
N ALA A 54 -8.14 -21.79 -9.61
CA ALA A 54 -8.83 -21.13 -10.73
C ALA A 54 -8.05 -19.93 -11.26
N SER A 55 -7.44 -19.12 -10.38
CA SER A 55 -6.54 -18.01 -10.72
C SER A 55 -5.29 -18.52 -11.45
N ASP A 56 -4.67 -19.59 -10.96
CA ASP A 56 -3.53 -20.25 -11.59
C ASP A 56 -3.87 -20.76 -12.99
N ALA A 57 -5.03 -21.39 -13.16
CA ALA A 57 -5.47 -21.95 -14.43
C ALA A 57 -5.60 -20.90 -15.54
N VAL A 58 -5.81 -19.62 -15.17
CA VAL A 58 -5.87 -18.50 -16.12
C VAL A 58 -4.59 -17.69 -16.18
N ASN A 59 -3.51 -18.12 -15.52
CA ASN A 59 -2.23 -17.40 -15.42
C ASN A 59 -2.42 -15.98 -14.83
N ALA A 60 -3.14 -15.85 -13.71
CA ALA A 60 -3.16 -14.60 -12.96
C ALA A 60 -1.73 -14.15 -12.62
N MET A 61 -1.49 -12.84 -12.59
CA MET A 61 -0.20 -12.29 -12.16
C MET A 61 0.02 -12.57 -10.67
N ILE A 62 1.23 -12.99 -10.33
CA ILE A 62 1.61 -13.30 -8.94
C ILE A 62 2.24 -12.07 -8.27
N PHE A 63 1.54 -11.53 -7.27
CA PHE A 63 2.00 -10.45 -6.39
C PHE A 63 2.44 -11.00 -5.03
N ALA A 64 3.45 -10.40 -4.41
CA ALA A 64 3.91 -10.75 -3.07
C ALA A 64 3.21 -9.87 -2.03
N ARG A 65 2.12 -10.40 -1.45
CA ARG A 65 1.28 -9.72 -0.45
C ARG A 65 0.72 -8.39 -0.95
N PRO A 66 -0.22 -8.39 -1.92
CA PRO A 66 -1.00 -7.19 -2.22
C PRO A 66 -1.81 -6.79 -0.98
N GLU A 67 -1.66 -5.54 -0.56
CA GLU A 67 -2.39 -4.95 0.57
C GLU A 67 -3.33 -3.85 0.04
N ASP A 68 -3.36 -2.68 0.67
CA ASP A 68 -4.32 -1.63 0.33
C ASP A 68 -4.01 -0.92 -0.99
N GLY A 69 -5.02 -0.17 -1.44
CA GLY A 69 -4.91 0.73 -2.56
C GLY A 69 -5.90 1.90 -2.48
N ALA A 70 -5.63 2.92 -3.27
CA ALA A 70 -6.42 4.14 -3.32
C ALA A 70 -6.46 4.70 -4.75
N PHE A 71 -7.60 5.29 -5.13
CA PHE A 71 -7.71 6.00 -6.40
C PHE A 71 -7.05 7.37 -6.31
N ASN A 72 -6.45 7.85 -7.39
CA ASN A 72 -6.04 9.24 -7.50
C ASN A 72 -7.31 10.14 -7.57
N PRO A 73 -7.56 11.03 -6.59
CA PRO A 73 -8.72 11.91 -6.64
C PRO A 73 -8.63 12.99 -7.74
N ASN A 74 -7.48 13.14 -8.38
CA ASN A 74 -7.25 14.05 -9.51
C ASN A 74 -7.35 13.36 -10.89
N GLU A 75 -7.28 12.02 -10.95
CA GLU A 75 -7.39 11.22 -12.18
C GLU A 75 -8.14 9.92 -11.88
N ALA A 76 -9.43 9.88 -12.23
CA ALA A 76 -10.34 8.81 -11.82
C ALA A 76 -9.99 7.40 -12.37
N ASN A 77 -9.05 7.32 -13.31
CA ASN A 77 -8.61 6.07 -13.91
C ASN A 77 -7.28 5.57 -13.34
N GLU A 78 -6.66 6.29 -12.42
CA GLU A 78 -5.41 5.86 -11.80
C GLU A 78 -5.72 5.28 -10.42
N TYR A 79 -5.34 4.01 -10.24
CA TYR A 79 -5.45 3.31 -8.96
C TYR A 79 -4.06 2.92 -8.48
N PHE A 80 -3.72 3.35 -7.28
CA PHE A 80 -2.51 2.93 -6.59
C PHE A 80 -2.78 1.71 -5.74
N PHE A 81 -1.83 0.81 -5.63
CA PHE A 81 -1.83 -0.22 -4.61
C PHE A 81 -0.39 -0.58 -4.26
N VAL A 82 -0.22 -1.22 -3.09
CA VAL A 82 1.08 -1.62 -2.61
C VAL A 82 1.17 -3.12 -2.44
N THR A 83 2.41 -3.59 -2.44
CA THR A 83 2.75 -4.94 -2.03
C THR A 83 3.79 -4.88 -0.93
N THR A 84 3.55 -5.56 0.20
CA THR A 84 4.45 -5.50 1.37
C THR A 84 5.79 -6.18 1.12
N GLY A 85 5.85 -7.11 0.16
CA GLY A 85 7.06 -7.84 -0.22
C GLY A 85 7.15 -9.25 0.37
N GLU A 86 8.34 -9.63 0.87
CA GLU A 86 8.72 -11.02 1.20
C GLU A 86 8.82 -11.99 0.00
N GLY A 87 8.76 -11.46 -1.23
CA GLY A 87 8.87 -12.22 -2.47
C GLY A 87 10.26 -12.15 -3.11
N THR A 88 10.56 -13.10 -4.00
CA THR A 88 11.74 -12.96 -4.88
C THR A 88 11.55 -11.76 -5.81
N GLY A 89 12.54 -10.87 -5.88
CA GLY A 89 12.47 -9.64 -6.68
C GLY A 89 11.71 -8.49 -6.02
N ASN A 90 10.95 -8.77 -4.95
CA ASN A 90 10.21 -7.81 -4.14
C ASN A 90 10.30 -8.21 -2.66
N ALA A 91 11.48 -8.06 -2.06
CA ALA A 91 11.70 -8.44 -0.67
C ALA A 91 11.28 -7.31 0.29
N LEU A 92 11.38 -6.05 -0.16
CA LEU A 92 11.14 -4.86 0.64
C LEU A 92 9.86 -4.10 0.24
N GLY A 93 9.10 -4.61 -0.72
CA GLY A 93 7.81 -4.05 -1.12
C GLY A 93 7.88 -2.99 -2.23
N ARG A 94 6.71 -2.71 -2.81
CA ARG A 94 6.54 -1.84 -3.98
C ARG A 94 5.28 -1.00 -3.87
N LEU A 95 5.32 0.15 -4.55
CA LEU A 95 4.14 0.90 -4.96
C LEU A 95 3.91 0.67 -6.45
N TYR A 96 2.65 0.42 -6.79
CA TYR A 96 2.16 0.32 -8.15
C TYR A 96 1.16 1.42 -8.45
N SER A 97 1.14 1.85 -9.71
CA SER A 97 -0.02 2.52 -10.32
C SER A 97 -0.62 1.63 -11.40
N LEU A 98 -1.94 1.67 -11.49
CA LEU A 98 -2.73 0.98 -12.49
C LEU A 98 -3.59 2.00 -13.23
N GLU A 99 -3.28 2.19 -14.51
CA GLU A 99 -4.07 3.01 -15.41
C GLU A 99 -5.20 2.15 -16.00
N LEU A 100 -6.44 2.52 -15.67
CA LEU A 100 -7.68 1.87 -16.08
C LEU A 100 -8.31 2.58 -17.29
N THR A 101 -9.24 1.90 -17.96
CA THR A 101 -9.89 2.41 -19.17
C THR A 101 -11.25 3.04 -18.89
N GLY A 102 -11.24 4.22 -18.25
CA GLY A 102 -12.46 5.00 -18.08
C GLY A 102 -13.49 4.29 -17.22
N ARG A 103 -14.74 4.24 -17.71
CA ARG A 103 -15.85 3.55 -17.02
C ARG A 103 -15.84 2.03 -17.19
N ASP A 104 -14.94 1.49 -18.01
CA ASP A 104 -14.79 0.04 -18.18
C ASP A 104 -13.60 -0.44 -17.36
N SER A 105 -13.86 -0.81 -16.11
CA SER A 105 -12.84 -1.37 -15.22
C SER A 105 -12.33 -2.75 -15.67
N THR A 106 -12.86 -3.33 -16.76
CA THR A 106 -12.44 -4.61 -17.33
C THR A 106 -11.71 -4.48 -18.67
N GLY A 107 -11.57 -3.26 -19.20
CA GLY A 107 -10.78 -3.01 -20.39
C GLY A 107 -9.26 -3.16 -20.14
N PRO A 108 -8.42 -2.98 -21.16
CA PRO A 108 -6.97 -3.04 -20.99
C PRO A 108 -6.49 -2.13 -19.87
N ALA A 109 -5.48 -2.57 -19.12
CA ALA A 109 -4.86 -1.78 -18.06
C ALA A 109 -3.34 -1.75 -18.22
N ASN A 110 -2.73 -0.64 -17.80
CA ASN A 110 -1.27 -0.49 -17.77
C ASN A 110 -0.82 -0.43 -16.32
N LEU A 111 0.01 -1.40 -15.93
CA LEU A 111 0.57 -1.52 -14.58
C LEU A 111 1.99 -0.97 -14.58
N THR A 112 2.29 -0.03 -13.69
CA THR A 112 3.61 0.56 -13.52
C THR A 112 4.13 0.31 -12.11
N ILE A 113 5.41 -0.05 -11.98
CA ILE A 113 6.10 -0.02 -10.69
C ILE A 113 6.59 1.41 -10.47
N GLU A 114 5.93 2.15 -9.57
CA GLU A 114 6.29 3.52 -9.21
C GLU A 114 7.61 3.54 -8.41
N TYR A 115 7.72 2.64 -7.45
CA TYR A 115 9.01 2.32 -6.84
C TYR A 115 9.10 0.85 -6.43
N ASN A 116 10.34 0.36 -6.42
CA ASN A 116 10.71 -0.91 -5.80
C ASN A 116 11.72 -0.63 -4.68
N ALA A 117 11.33 -0.87 -3.43
CA ALA A 117 12.14 -0.53 -2.27
C ALA A 117 13.49 -1.24 -2.29
N ASP A 118 13.57 -2.49 -2.78
CA ASP A 118 14.85 -3.19 -2.94
C ASP A 118 15.85 -2.39 -3.77
N THR A 119 15.39 -1.78 -4.87
CA THR A 119 16.24 -1.01 -5.79
C THR A 119 16.68 0.31 -5.15
N VAL A 120 15.75 1.01 -4.48
CA VAL A 120 16.06 2.28 -3.81
C VAL A 120 17.05 2.07 -2.66
N ILE A 121 16.84 1.05 -1.83
CA ILE A 121 17.73 0.74 -0.71
C ILE A 121 19.10 0.28 -1.21
N ALA A 122 19.18 -0.56 -2.24
CA ALA A 122 20.45 -1.00 -2.82
C ALA A 122 21.26 0.16 -3.42
N ALA A 123 20.59 1.20 -3.90
CA ALA A 123 21.22 2.43 -4.39
C ALA A 123 21.65 3.40 -3.26
N GLY A 124 21.38 3.07 -2.00
CA GLY A 124 21.70 3.90 -0.83
C GLY A 124 20.64 4.94 -0.47
N GLY A 125 19.48 4.92 -1.15
CA GLY A 125 18.34 5.79 -0.84
C GLY A 125 17.53 5.34 0.37
N ASP A 126 16.42 6.03 0.61
CA ASP A 126 15.39 5.66 1.58
C ASP A 126 14.01 5.96 1.00
N ILE A 127 13.05 5.10 1.32
CA ILE A 127 11.65 5.19 0.89
C ILE A 127 10.81 4.30 1.82
N ALA A 128 9.48 4.30 1.65
CA ALA A 128 8.61 3.34 2.31
C ALA A 128 9.05 1.90 2.01
N ILE A 129 9.35 1.14 3.06
CA ILE A 129 9.72 -0.27 3.06
C ILE A 129 8.57 -1.05 3.68
N SER A 130 8.21 -2.16 3.04
CA SER A 130 7.04 -2.96 3.38
C SER A 130 5.79 -2.09 3.53
N PRO A 131 5.45 -1.35 2.46
CA PRO A 131 4.24 -0.56 2.43
C PRO A 131 3.02 -1.46 2.60
N ASP A 132 2.04 -0.99 3.36
CA ASP A 132 0.82 -1.75 3.68
C ASP A 132 -0.44 -0.92 3.42
N ASN A 133 -0.79 0.00 4.31
CA ASN A 133 -1.97 0.86 4.12
C ASN A 133 -1.61 2.13 3.35
N ILE A 134 -2.47 2.52 2.41
CA ILE A 134 -2.32 3.76 1.65
C ILE A 134 -3.64 4.50 1.52
N ASP A 135 -3.57 5.83 1.45
CA ASP A 135 -4.68 6.65 0.99
C ASP A 135 -4.18 7.91 0.30
N ALA A 136 -5.04 8.52 -0.52
CA ALA A 136 -4.72 9.64 -1.39
C ALA A 136 -5.66 10.83 -1.14
N SER A 137 -5.04 11.99 -0.92
CA SER A 137 -5.69 13.29 -1.02
C SER A 137 -5.42 13.88 -2.40
N ARG A 138 -5.92 15.09 -2.68
CA ARG A 138 -5.57 15.79 -3.93
C ARG A 138 -4.10 16.18 -4.04
N ASP A 139 -3.42 16.31 -2.91
CA ASP A 139 -2.07 16.85 -2.86
C ASP A 139 -1.02 15.77 -2.56
N TYR A 140 -1.40 14.71 -1.86
CA TYR A 140 -0.45 13.70 -1.39
C TYR A 140 -1.01 12.29 -1.44
N LEU A 141 -0.13 11.34 -1.76
CA LEU A 141 -0.28 9.92 -1.46
C LEU A 141 0.46 9.62 -0.15
N MET A 142 -0.21 8.97 0.79
CA MET A 142 0.36 8.58 2.08
C MET A 142 0.48 7.06 2.15
N ILE A 143 1.59 6.59 2.74
CA ILE A 143 1.90 5.17 2.87
C ILE A 143 2.31 4.88 4.30
N ASN A 144 1.70 3.87 4.91
CA ASN A 144 2.09 3.27 6.17
C ASN A 144 3.00 2.06 5.94
N GLU A 145 3.95 1.83 6.85
CA GLU A 145 4.83 0.66 6.81
C GLU A 145 4.44 -0.39 7.86
N ASP A 146 4.25 -1.64 7.41
CA ASP A 146 4.18 -2.87 8.22
C ASP A 146 5.53 -3.61 8.11
N GLY A 147 6.34 -3.58 9.16
CA GLY A 147 7.60 -4.29 9.16
C GLY A 147 7.40 -5.82 9.10
N THR A 148 8.08 -6.47 8.16
CA THR A 148 8.11 -7.93 8.01
C THR A 148 9.39 -8.51 8.61
N THR A 149 9.54 -9.85 8.59
CA THR A 149 10.79 -10.48 9.07
C THR A 149 12.00 -9.99 8.28
N THR A 150 11.86 -9.83 6.97
CA THR A 150 12.91 -9.33 6.09
C THR A 150 13.13 -7.84 6.25
N SER A 151 12.08 -7.01 6.18
CA SER A 151 12.24 -5.55 6.20
C SER A 151 12.62 -4.99 7.57
N ARG A 152 12.21 -5.60 8.69
CA ARG A 152 12.63 -5.18 10.04
C ARG A 152 14.15 -5.14 10.20
N ARG A 153 14.89 -6.01 9.50
CA ARG A 153 16.37 -5.98 9.49
C ARG A 153 16.93 -4.75 8.78
N VAL A 154 16.26 -4.31 7.71
CA VAL A 154 16.63 -3.10 6.95
C VAL A 154 16.22 -1.84 7.71
N MET A 155 15.04 -1.82 8.32
CA MET A 155 14.60 -0.75 9.22
C MET A 155 15.60 -0.58 10.38
N ALA A 156 16.01 -1.68 11.02
CA ALA A 156 17.03 -1.67 12.07
C ALA A 156 18.39 -1.13 11.60
N SER A 157 18.85 -1.50 10.40
CA SER A 157 20.13 -0.99 9.87
C SER A 157 20.10 0.50 9.52
N LYS A 158 18.90 1.04 9.27
CA LYS A 158 18.62 2.46 9.07
C LYS A 158 18.30 3.20 10.36
N ASN A 159 18.26 2.51 11.50
CA ASN A 159 17.87 3.07 12.80
C ASN A 159 16.53 3.82 12.71
N ARG A 160 15.53 3.18 12.09
CA ARG A 160 14.17 3.71 11.99
C ARG A 160 13.12 2.63 12.29
N ASP A 161 11.94 3.11 12.63
CA ASP A 161 10.77 2.29 12.96
C ASP A 161 9.65 2.39 11.92
N GLY A 162 8.51 1.74 12.18
CA GLY A 162 7.31 1.87 11.35
C GLY A 162 6.97 3.35 11.15
N SER A 163 6.81 3.75 9.90
CA SER A 163 6.76 5.15 9.49
C SER A 163 5.62 5.45 8.54
N ILE A 164 5.24 6.73 8.50
CA ILE A 164 4.34 7.26 7.47
C ILE A 164 5.18 8.04 6.46
N TRP A 165 5.06 7.65 5.20
CA TRP A 165 5.68 8.31 4.06
C TRP A 165 4.65 9.09 3.27
N ARG A 166 5.05 10.29 2.85
CA ARG A 166 4.26 11.19 2.02
C ARG A 166 4.96 11.36 0.68
N PHE A 167 4.17 11.34 -0.39
CA PHE A 167 4.59 11.65 -1.74
C PHE A 167 3.66 12.72 -2.31
N ASP A 168 4.22 13.68 -3.03
CA ASP A 168 3.47 14.63 -3.82
C ASP A 168 2.67 13.90 -4.90
N LEU A 169 1.39 14.25 -5.00
CA LEU A 169 0.44 13.70 -5.95
C LEU A 169 -0.21 14.84 -6.73
N ASP A 170 -0.41 14.65 -8.03
CA ASP A 170 -1.24 15.52 -8.86
C ASP A 170 -1.99 14.70 -9.94
N ARG A 171 -2.57 15.37 -10.94
CA ARG A 171 -3.30 14.72 -12.05
C ARG A 171 -2.43 13.88 -13.01
N ASN A 172 -1.10 13.98 -12.89
CA ASN A 172 -0.13 13.27 -13.71
C ASN A 172 0.44 12.04 -12.98
N GLY A 173 0.02 11.79 -11.74
CA GLY A 173 0.46 10.68 -10.92
C GLY A 173 1.28 11.09 -9.71
N VAL A 174 1.87 10.10 -9.05
CA VAL A 174 2.71 10.27 -7.86
C VAL A 174 4.14 10.65 -8.25
N ASP A 175 4.74 11.62 -7.57
CA ASP A 175 6.16 11.92 -7.67
C ASP A 175 6.94 11.17 -6.57
N VAL A 176 7.47 9.99 -6.90
CA VAL A 176 8.25 9.19 -5.95
C VAL A 176 9.54 9.86 -5.48
N SER A 177 10.04 10.88 -6.18
CA SER A 177 11.25 11.62 -5.78
C SER A 177 10.99 12.61 -4.64
N SER A 178 9.71 12.94 -4.39
CA SER A 178 9.27 13.82 -3.30
C SER A 178 9.13 13.11 -1.94
N ALA A 179 9.52 11.82 -1.87
CA ALA A 179 9.38 10.97 -0.69
C ALA A 179 9.83 11.68 0.60
N LEU A 180 8.90 11.88 1.53
CA LEU A 180 9.17 12.48 2.82
C LEU A 180 8.60 11.59 3.93
N ARG A 181 9.45 11.18 4.87
CA ARG A 181 9.00 10.55 6.11
C ARG A 181 8.43 11.62 7.04
N VAL A 182 7.12 11.61 7.24
CA VAL A 182 6.38 12.64 7.98
C VAL A 182 6.04 12.24 9.41
N ALA A 183 6.04 10.93 9.69
CA ALA A 183 5.93 10.40 11.04
C ALA A 183 6.74 9.10 11.16
N GLU A 184 7.23 8.83 12.35
CA GLU A 184 7.97 7.61 12.71
C GLU A 184 7.57 7.24 14.14
N LEU A 185 7.25 5.98 14.38
CA LEU A 185 6.97 5.50 15.73
C LEU A 185 8.24 5.53 16.57
N ASN A 186 8.20 6.20 17.72
CA ASN A 186 9.26 6.12 18.71
C ASN A 186 8.84 5.17 19.81
N GLN A 187 9.14 3.89 19.63
CA GLN A 187 8.68 2.82 20.51
C GLN A 187 9.74 2.45 21.57
N PRO A 188 9.64 2.94 22.82
CA PRO A 188 10.47 2.42 23.91
C PRO A 188 10.05 1.00 24.34
N GLY A 189 8.98 0.47 23.75
CA GLY A 189 8.23 -0.69 24.22
C GLY A 189 7.22 -0.34 25.31
N ARG A 190 6.45 -1.34 25.76
CA ARG A 190 5.41 -1.21 26.79
C ARG A 190 5.70 -2.16 27.95
N ASP A 191 5.27 -1.81 29.16
CA ASP A 191 5.38 -2.67 30.35
C ASP A 191 6.82 -3.15 30.65
N ARG A 192 7.81 -2.30 30.30
CA ARG A 192 9.26 -2.57 30.40
C ARG A 192 9.74 -3.72 29.50
N ILE A 193 8.98 -4.07 28.48
CA ILE A 193 9.37 -5.01 27.43
C ILE A 193 9.79 -4.19 26.22
N PRO A 194 11.08 -4.18 25.87
CA PRO A 194 11.56 -3.53 24.66
C PRO A 194 10.96 -4.18 23.42
N VAL A 195 10.76 -3.37 22.39
CA VAL A 195 10.29 -3.80 21.08
C VAL A 195 11.39 -3.51 20.06
N LEU A 196 11.57 -4.41 19.09
CA LEU A 196 12.60 -4.27 18.07
C LEU A 196 12.12 -3.33 16.94
N PRO A 197 13.05 -2.71 16.20
CA PRO A 197 12.69 -1.84 15.08
C PRO A 197 11.75 -2.51 14.06
N GLY A 198 10.73 -1.78 13.63
CA GLY A 198 9.69 -2.19 12.68
C GLY A 198 8.73 -3.23 13.22
N VAL A 199 8.74 -3.54 14.53
CA VAL A 199 7.79 -4.50 15.09
C VAL A 199 6.41 -3.89 15.24
N TRP A 200 6.25 -2.71 15.85
CA TRP A 200 5.01 -1.92 15.71
C TRP A 200 4.93 -1.27 14.33
N GLU A 201 3.71 -1.10 13.85
CA GLU A 201 3.39 -0.43 12.58
C GLU A 201 2.50 0.79 12.80
N THR A 202 2.63 1.75 11.89
CA THR A 202 1.55 2.69 11.59
C THR A 202 0.56 1.97 10.68
N SER A 203 -0.74 2.13 10.87
CA SER A 203 -1.75 1.33 10.15
C SER A 203 -3.00 2.14 9.83
N GLY A 204 -3.79 1.67 8.86
CA GLY A 204 -5.14 2.17 8.59
C GLY A 204 -5.25 3.66 8.31
N ILE A 205 -4.35 4.21 7.47
CA ILE A 205 -4.36 5.63 7.13
C ILE A 205 -5.51 6.01 6.19
N ILE A 206 -6.20 7.12 6.50
CA ILE A 206 -7.24 7.70 5.64
C ILE A 206 -7.14 9.23 5.58
N ASP A 207 -7.44 9.81 4.42
CA ASP A 207 -7.64 11.25 4.28
C ASP A 207 -8.88 11.68 5.06
N THR A 208 -8.72 12.73 5.86
CA THR A 208 -9.80 13.27 6.69
C THR A 208 -10.00 14.76 6.49
N ALA A 209 -9.58 15.27 5.32
CA ALA A 209 -9.66 16.69 5.00
C ALA A 209 -11.06 17.28 5.19
N GLU A 210 -12.11 16.51 4.87
CA GLU A 210 -13.51 16.94 5.04
C GLU A 210 -13.97 17.00 6.50
N LEU A 211 -13.29 16.32 7.42
CA LEU A 211 -13.66 16.23 8.83
C LEU A 211 -12.85 17.19 9.71
N PHE A 212 -11.54 17.26 9.50
CA PHE A 212 -10.61 17.99 10.39
C PHE A 212 -9.85 19.13 9.71
N GLY A 213 -10.09 19.38 8.42
CA GLY A 213 -9.43 20.43 7.64
C GLY A 213 -8.34 19.87 6.72
N LYS A 214 -7.85 20.67 5.76
CA LYS A 214 -6.86 20.20 4.78
C LYS A 214 -5.62 19.56 5.43
N ASP A 215 -5.04 18.58 4.74
CA ASP A 215 -3.80 17.88 5.14
C ASP A 215 -3.91 17.25 6.55
N THR A 216 -5.06 16.63 6.83
CA THR A 216 -5.27 15.85 8.05
C THR A 216 -5.58 14.40 7.73
N TRP A 217 -4.96 13.50 8.48
CA TRP A 217 -5.05 12.07 8.25
C TRP A 217 -5.34 11.36 9.57
N LEU A 218 -6.28 10.43 9.56
CA LEU A 218 -6.43 9.48 10.67
C LEU A 218 -5.64 8.23 10.34
N PHE A 219 -4.94 7.70 11.33
CA PHE A 219 -4.25 6.41 11.26
C PHE A 219 -4.22 5.82 12.67
N ASP A 220 -3.94 4.54 12.80
CA ASP A 220 -3.72 3.89 14.08
C ASP A 220 -2.29 3.34 14.21
N VAL A 221 -1.94 2.97 15.43
CA VAL A 221 -0.74 2.20 15.73
C VAL A 221 -1.18 0.81 16.11
N GLN A 222 -0.69 -0.19 15.39
CA GLN A 222 -0.77 -1.57 15.85
C GLN A 222 0.49 -1.91 16.63
N ALA A 223 0.34 -1.94 17.95
CA ALA A 223 1.40 -2.31 18.86
C ALA A 223 1.43 -3.84 18.97
N HIS A 224 2.09 -4.46 17.99
CA HIS A 224 2.26 -5.91 17.90
C HIS A 224 2.93 -6.52 19.14
N SER A 225 2.79 -7.84 19.26
CA SER A 225 3.55 -8.67 20.20
C SER A 225 5.05 -8.32 20.16
N PRO A 226 5.73 -8.17 21.31
CA PRO A 226 5.39 -8.68 22.64
C PRO A 226 4.47 -7.78 23.49
N THR A 227 3.92 -6.72 22.90
CA THR A 227 2.97 -5.84 23.58
C THR A 227 1.68 -6.60 23.91
N THR A 228 1.19 -6.45 25.14
CA THR A 228 -0.05 -7.12 25.55
C THR A 228 -1.26 -6.30 25.12
N THR A 229 -2.27 -7.00 24.61
CA THR A 229 -3.53 -6.37 24.22
C THR A 229 -4.21 -5.75 25.44
N PRO A 230 -4.85 -4.58 25.31
CA PRO A 230 -5.38 -3.85 26.45
C PRO A 230 -6.63 -4.53 27.05
N ARG A 231 -7.34 -5.38 26.30
CA ARG A 231 -8.56 -6.08 26.72
C ARG A 231 -8.73 -7.46 26.05
N PRO A 232 -9.53 -8.39 26.61
CA PRO A 232 -9.72 -9.73 26.04
C PRO A 232 -10.26 -9.80 24.60
N ASN A 233 -10.88 -8.73 24.09
CA ASN A 233 -11.49 -8.68 22.76
C ASN A 233 -10.73 -7.76 21.79
N THR A 234 -9.53 -7.31 22.16
CA THR A 234 -8.64 -6.58 21.26
C THR A 234 -7.57 -7.55 20.74
N VAL A 235 -7.34 -7.56 19.43
CA VAL A 235 -6.31 -8.40 18.78
C VAL A 235 -4.92 -7.86 19.10
N GLU A 236 -4.77 -6.54 19.13
CA GLU A 236 -3.52 -5.82 19.40
C GLU A 236 -3.74 -4.66 20.36
N ASP A 237 -2.65 -4.14 20.92
CA ASP A 237 -2.64 -2.83 21.57
C ASP A 237 -2.46 -1.73 20.53
N GLY A 238 -2.74 -0.49 20.90
CA GLY A 238 -2.68 0.58 19.91
C GLY A 238 -3.34 1.87 20.33
N GLN A 239 -3.28 2.84 19.42
CA GLN A 239 -3.91 4.14 19.56
C GLN A 239 -4.38 4.61 18.19
N LEU A 240 -5.52 5.31 18.15
CA LEU A 240 -5.94 6.09 16.99
C LEU A 240 -5.36 7.49 17.11
N LEU A 241 -4.73 7.99 16.05
CA LEU A 241 -4.07 9.29 16.02
C LEU A 241 -4.57 10.13 14.85
N LEU A 242 -4.56 11.45 15.05
CA LEU A 242 -4.73 12.44 14.00
C LEU A 242 -3.36 13.01 13.64
N LEU A 243 -2.91 12.78 12.42
CA LEU A 243 -1.78 13.46 11.82
C LEU A 243 -2.28 14.76 11.20
N VAL A 244 -1.65 15.87 11.56
CA VAL A 244 -1.82 17.17 10.88
C VAL A 244 -0.52 17.44 10.16
N GLY A 245 -0.57 17.43 8.82
CA GLY A 245 0.61 17.65 8.01
C GLY A 245 1.10 19.09 8.07
N PRO A 246 2.35 19.34 7.65
CA PRO A 246 2.95 20.67 7.71
C PRO A 246 2.34 21.69 6.72
N ASN A 247 1.41 21.28 5.84
CA ASN A 247 0.77 22.10 4.82
C ASN A 247 1.74 22.86 3.88
N ASP A 248 2.80 22.19 3.42
CA ASP A 248 3.93 22.80 2.72
C ASP A 248 3.71 23.09 1.22
N LYS A 249 2.58 22.68 0.64
CA LYS A 249 2.18 23.06 -0.73
C LYS A 249 1.43 24.40 -0.81
N ASN A 250 0.80 24.86 0.27
CA ASN A 250 0.13 26.18 0.27
C ASN A 250 1.09 27.35 0.52
N ASP A 251 2.22 27.13 1.20
CA ASP A 251 3.27 28.15 1.37
C ASP A 251 3.94 28.56 0.04
N ARG A 252 3.68 27.84 -1.06
CA ARG A 252 4.24 28.15 -2.39
C ARG A 252 3.35 29.08 -3.24
N ASP A 253 2.10 29.30 -2.84
CA ASP A 253 1.15 30.14 -3.59
C ASP A 253 1.09 31.60 -3.07
N ASP A 254 1.63 31.87 -1.88
CA ASP A 254 1.66 33.21 -1.28
C ASP A 254 2.87 34.08 -1.69
N ASP A 255 3.77 33.54 -2.52
CA ASP A 255 5.02 34.19 -2.98
C ASP A 255 5.00 34.68 -4.45
N ASN A 256 3.81 34.84 -5.07
CA ASN A 256 3.66 35.42 -6.42
C ASN A 256 2.70 36.62 -6.50
#